data_AF-A0A323UJX3-F1
#
_entry.id   AF-A0A323UJX3-F1
#
_cell.length_a   1.000
_cell.length_b   1.000
_cell.length_c   1.000
_cell.angle_alpha   90.00
_cell.angle_beta   90.00
_cell.angle_gamma   90.00
#
_symmetry.space_group_name_H-M   'P 1'
#
loop_
_entity.id
_entity.type
_entity.pdbx_description
1 polymer ?
#
loop_
_entity_poly.entity_id
_entity_poly.type
_entity_poly.pdbx_seq_one_letter_code
_entity_poly.pdbx_strand_id
1 'polypeptide(L)'
;MEDDTIGREHFNRAAILKEEPIGIVDADELIARISAKNSTRATIVRTYLNEMKSVVAQLKRILRPGGHVVLVIGDNCVCGEVFPSSSFLREIFEASGFLTRLELTDAIHTRGLMTKRAATASMISKEHIFVFQK
;
A
#
# COMPACT_ATOMS: atom_id res chain seq x y z
N MET A 1 21.79 -3.45 -6.67
CA MET A 1 20.65 -4.15 -7.33
C MET A 1 19.51 -4.45 -6.37
N GLU A 2 19.78 -4.66 -5.07
CA GLU A 2 18.75 -4.65 -4.04
C GLU A 2 18.40 -3.24 -3.57
N ASP A 3 18.67 -2.17 -4.35
CA ASP A 3 18.38 -0.77 -4.00
C ASP A 3 17.15 -0.13 -4.70
N ASP A 4 16.55 -0.82 -5.69
CA ASP A 4 15.51 -0.28 -6.59
C ASP A 4 14.10 -0.93 -6.49
N THR A 5 13.75 -1.55 -5.37
CA THR A 5 12.50 -2.34 -5.16
C THR A 5 11.55 -1.68 -4.17
N ILE A 6 10.27 -1.57 -4.47
CA ILE A 6 9.31 -0.93 -3.54
C ILE A 6 9.05 -1.85 -2.33
N GLY A 7 8.96 -1.27 -1.12
CA GLY A 7 8.57 -2.00 0.10
C GLY A 7 9.71 -2.74 0.84
N ARG A 8 10.93 -2.19 0.82
CA ARG A 8 12.09 -2.78 1.50
C ARG A 8 11.99 -2.74 3.02
N GLU A 9 12.67 -3.67 3.68
CA GLU A 9 12.85 -3.66 5.14
C GLU A 9 14.22 -3.12 5.59
N HIS A 10 15.19 -2.97 4.68
CA HIS A 10 16.51 -2.42 4.98
C HIS A 10 16.55 -0.91 4.71
N PHE A 11 16.49 -0.12 5.77
CA PHE A 11 16.69 1.34 5.70
C PHE A 11 18.01 1.73 6.37
N ASN A 12 18.81 2.52 5.65
CA ASN A 12 19.96 3.21 6.24
C ASN A 12 19.42 4.29 7.20
N ARG A 13 19.90 4.28 8.45
CA ARG A 13 19.40 5.06 9.62
C ARG A 13 19.35 6.58 9.43
N ALA A 14 19.80 7.09 8.28
CA ALA A 14 19.91 8.52 7.95
C ALA A 14 18.70 9.11 7.20
N ALA A 15 17.74 8.29 6.74
CA ALA A 15 16.53 8.77 6.03
C ALA A 15 15.37 9.13 6.98
N ILE A 16 15.67 9.60 8.20
CA ILE A 16 14.69 10.11 9.18
C ILE A 16 14.31 11.57 8.82
N LEU A 17 14.19 11.88 7.53
CA LEU A 17 14.08 13.26 7.05
C LEU A 17 12.65 13.56 6.59
N LYS A 18 11.99 14.38 7.43
CA LYS A 18 10.68 15.07 7.29
C LYS A 18 9.45 14.16 7.16
N GLU A 19 8.75 14.03 8.28
CA GLU A 19 7.42 13.43 8.41
C GLU A 19 6.33 14.31 7.78
N GLU A 20 6.41 14.55 6.47
CA GLU A 20 5.26 15.14 5.79
C GLU A 20 4.10 14.12 5.76
N PRO A 21 2.87 14.57 6.01
CA PRO A 21 1.69 13.72 5.94
C PRO A 21 1.56 13.11 4.55
N ILE A 22 1.07 11.88 4.48
CA ILE A 22 0.71 11.21 3.22
C ILE A 22 -0.40 12.00 2.52
N GLY A 23 -1.22 12.75 3.27
CA GLY A 23 -2.35 13.51 2.74
C GLY A 23 -3.60 12.66 2.57
N ILE A 24 -3.64 11.53 3.26
CA ILE A 24 -4.79 10.61 3.39
C ILE A 24 -5.03 10.48 4.89
N VAL A 25 -6.15 11.01 5.37
CA VAL A 25 -6.41 11.17 6.82
C VAL A 25 -6.27 9.83 7.55
N ASP A 26 -6.95 8.79 7.05
CA ASP A 26 -6.93 7.46 7.66
C ASP A 26 -5.53 6.83 7.66
N ALA A 27 -4.73 7.10 6.62
CA ALA A 27 -3.35 6.60 6.54
C ALA A 27 -2.45 7.33 7.53
N ASP A 28 -2.56 8.66 7.62
CA ASP A 28 -1.75 9.46 8.54
C ASP A 28 -2.05 9.12 10.00
N GLU A 29 -3.33 8.95 10.36
CA GLU A 29 -3.73 8.49 11.68
C GLU A 29 -3.22 7.08 12.00
N LEU A 30 -3.32 6.15 11.03
CA LEU A 30 -2.80 4.79 11.21
C LEU A 30 -1.28 4.78 11.38
N ILE A 31 -0.54 5.56 10.60
CA ILE A 31 0.92 5.68 10.73
C ILE A 31 1.28 6.23 12.11
N ALA A 32 0.54 7.22 12.63
CA ALA A 32 0.77 7.72 13.99
C ALA A 32 0.58 6.63 15.05
N ARG A 33 -0.48 5.81 14.94
CA ARG A 33 -0.71 4.66 15.83
C ARG A 33 0.39 3.61 15.72
N ILE A 34 0.84 3.29 14.50
CA ILE A 34 1.94 2.35 14.28
C ILE A 34 3.24 2.92 14.86
N SER A 35 3.50 4.23 14.69
CA SER A 35 4.72 4.89 15.19
C SER A 35 4.84 4.81 16.71
N ALA A 36 3.73 5.00 17.42
CA ALA A 36 3.66 4.83 18.86
C ALA A 36 4.03 3.41 19.34
N LYS A 37 3.82 2.39 18.49
CA LYS A 37 4.20 0.98 18.80
C LYS A 37 5.60 0.63 18.29
N ASN A 38 5.95 1.08 17.09
CA ASN A 38 7.20 0.77 16.41
C ASN A 38 7.48 1.82 15.31
N SER A 39 8.38 2.75 15.63
CA SER A 39 8.77 3.84 14.71
C SER A 39 9.38 3.33 13.41
N THR A 40 10.19 2.26 13.43
CA THR A 40 10.77 1.67 12.22
C THR A 40 9.68 1.14 11.28
N ARG A 41 8.67 0.45 11.81
CA ARG A 41 7.53 -0.05 11.01
C ARG A 41 6.69 1.10 10.45
N ALA A 42 6.52 2.19 11.20
CA ALA A 42 5.88 3.41 10.71
C ALA A 42 6.66 4.04 9.55
N THR A 43 7.99 4.10 9.62
CA THR A 43 8.83 4.56 8.51
C THR A 43 8.64 3.69 7.27
N ILE A 44 8.63 2.36 7.42
CA ILE A 44 8.44 1.43 6.31
C ILE A 44 7.11 1.68 5.59
N VAL A 45 5.99 1.78 6.33
CA VAL A 45 4.67 2.00 5.69
C VAL A 45 4.55 3.39 5.09
N ARG A 46 5.15 4.42 5.70
CA ARG A 46 5.18 5.78 5.14
C ARG A 46 5.96 5.80 3.82
N THR A 47 7.14 5.17 3.79
CA THR A 47 7.95 5.06 2.58
C THR A 47 7.18 4.34 1.49
N TYR A 48 6.54 3.21 1.80
CA TYR A 48 5.72 2.47 0.85
C TYR A 48 4.64 3.36 0.20
N LEU A 49 3.87 4.12 0.98
CA LEU A 49 2.83 4.99 0.43
C LEU A 49 3.41 6.12 -0.44
N ASN A 50 4.54 6.71 -0.05
CA ASN A 50 5.23 7.74 -0.84
C ASN A 50 5.81 7.19 -2.16
N GLU A 51 6.38 5.99 -2.13
CA GLU A 51 6.83 5.28 -3.33
C GLU A 51 5.65 5.00 -4.26
N MET A 52 4.51 4.56 -3.71
CA MET A 52 3.30 4.31 -4.49
C MET A 52 2.71 5.58 -5.10
N LYS A 53 2.72 6.72 -4.41
CA LYS A 53 2.40 8.02 -5.03
C LYS A 53 3.29 8.33 -6.23
N SER A 54 4.59 8.07 -6.10
CA SER A 54 5.56 8.29 -7.18
C SER A 54 5.29 7.36 -8.38
N VAL A 55 4.96 6.09 -8.12
CA VAL A 55 4.56 5.13 -9.16
C VAL A 55 3.32 5.62 -9.89
N VAL A 56 2.26 6.02 -9.16
CA VAL A 56 1.00 6.48 -9.76
C VAL A 56 1.23 7.73 -10.62
N ALA A 57 2.06 8.67 -10.16
CA ALA A 57 2.43 9.84 -10.95
C ALA A 57 3.15 9.46 -12.26
N GLN A 58 4.05 8.48 -12.21
CA GLN A 58 4.71 7.96 -13.40
C GLN A 58 3.73 7.26 -14.35
N LEU A 59 2.81 6.43 -13.82
CA LEU A 59 1.75 5.81 -14.59
C LEU A 59 0.89 6.87 -15.29
N LYS A 60 0.47 7.92 -14.57
CA LYS A 60 -0.29 9.03 -15.18
C LYS A 60 0.51 9.68 -16.30
N ARG A 61 1.82 9.82 -16.19
CA ARG A 61 2.66 10.41 -17.24
C ARG A 61 2.74 9.53 -18.49
N ILE A 62 3.01 8.23 -18.34
CA ILE A 62 3.33 7.34 -19.47
C ILE A 62 2.11 6.72 -20.15
N LEU A 63 0.99 6.59 -19.44
CA LEU A 63 -0.21 5.97 -20.00
C LEU A 63 -0.83 6.90 -21.05
N ARG A 64 -1.33 6.34 -22.16
CA ARG A 64 -2.10 7.12 -23.13
C ARG A 64 -3.44 7.60 -22.53
N PRO A 65 -4.02 8.71 -23.00
CA PRO A 65 -5.37 9.10 -22.60
C PRO A 65 -6.37 7.95 -22.79
N GLY A 66 -7.22 7.70 -21.79
CA GLY A 66 -8.16 6.58 -21.80
C GLY A 66 -7.55 5.19 -21.59
N GLY A 67 -6.23 5.09 -21.39
CA GLY A 67 -5.56 3.85 -21.00
C GLY A 67 -5.93 3.42 -19.58
N HIS A 68 -5.81 2.12 -19.30
CA HIS A 68 -6.24 1.53 -18.04
C HIS A 68 -5.07 0.97 -17.22
N VAL A 69 -5.21 1.00 -15.90
CA VAL A 69 -4.36 0.31 -14.92
C VAL A 69 -5.23 -0.70 -14.19
N VAL A 70 -4.78 -1.95 -14.13
CA VAL A 70 -5.40 -2.97 -13.29
C VAL A 70 -4.51 -3.17 -12.07
N LEU A 71 -5.04 -2.92 -10.88
CA LEU A 71 -4.36 -3.10 -9.61
C LEU A 71 -5.03 -4.25 -8.86
N VAL A 72 -4.26 -5.30 -8.54
CA VAL A 72 -4.68 -6.37 -7.64
C VAL A 72 -3.92 -6.21 -6.33
N ILE A 73 -4.64 -6.07 -5.21
CA ILE A 73 -4.01 -5.82 -3.91
C ILE A 73 -4.83 -6.38 -2.75
N GLY A 74 -4.15 -7.04 -1.82
CA GLY A 74 -4.71 -7.41 -0.52
C GLY A 74 -4.34 -6.40 0.57
N ASP A 75 -5.22 -6.26 1.56
CA ASP A 75 -4.88 -5.54 2.78
C ASP A 75 -3.86 -6.33 3.60
N ASN A 76 -3.02 -5.60 4.32
CA ASN A 76 -1.93 -6.17 5.11
C ASN A 76 -2.15 -5.94 6.60
N CYS A 77 -1.27 -6.51 7.43
CA CYS A 77 -1.23 -6.24 8.86
C CYS A 77 0.17 -5.77 9.25
N VAL A 78 0.24 -4.66 10.00
CA VAL A 78 1.49 -4.06 10.46
C VAL A 78 1.36 -3.77 11.95
N CYS A 79 2.24 -4.34 12.76
CA CYS A 79 2.20 -4.19 14.23
C CYS A 79 0.83 -4.57 14.86
N GLY A 80 0.17 -5.58 14.30
CA GLY A 80 -1.15 -6.04 14.75
C GLY A 80 -2.31 -5.13 14.35
N GLU A 81 -2.04 -4.05 13.61
CA GLU A 81 -3.05 -3.17 13.03
C GLU A 81 -3.32 -3.59 11.59
N VAL A 82 -4.60 -3.58 11.19
CA VAL A 82 -4.96 -3.73 9.77
C VAL A 82 -4.46 -2.49 9.02
N PHE A 83 -3.70 -2.74 7.96
CA PHE A 83 -3.21 -1.73 7.04
C PHE A 83 -4.00 -1.85 5.73
N PRO A 84 -5.03 -1.01 5.52
CA PRO A 84 -5.95 -1.11 4.39
C PRO A 84 -5.31 -0.58 3.10
N SER A 85 -4.29 -1.29 2.61
CA SER A 85 -3.52 -0.94 1.42
C SER A 85 -4.43 -0.68 0.22
N SER A 86 -5.50 -1.47 0.08
CA SER A 86 -6.46 -1.34 -1.02
C SER A 86 -7.10 0.05 -1.07
N SER A 87 -7.63 0.51 0.07
CA SER A 87 -8.27 1.82 0.21
C SER A 87 -7.27 2.95 -0.03
N PHE A 88 -6.08 2.88 0.58
CA PHE A 88 -5.07 3.93 0.43
C PHE A 88 -4.58 4.06 -1.02
N LEU A 89 -4.34 2.95 -1.72
CA LEU A 89 -3.93 3.02 -3.11
C LEU A 89 -5.02 3.57 -4.00
N ARG A 90 -6.29 3.17 -3.79
CA ARG A 90 -7.41 3.75 -4.53
C ARG A 90 -7.44 5.27 -4.41
N GLU A 91 -7.31 5.81 -3.19
CA GLU A 91 -7.32 7.25 -2.95
C GLU A 91 -6.11 7.93 -3.62
N ILE A 92 -4.92 7.31 -3.60
CA ILE A 92 -3.75 7.82 -4.33
C ILE A 92 -4.02 7.91 -5.85
N PHE A 93 -4.66 6.90 -6.44
CA PHE A 93 -5.02 6.89 -7.86
C PHE A 93 -6.03 8.01 -8.18
N GLU A 94 -7.11 8.10 -7.40
CA GLU A 94 -8.17 9.09 -7.59
C GLU A 94 -7.64 10.53 -7.40
N ALA A 95 -6.82 10.77 -6.37
CA ALA A 95 -6.16 12.06 -6.14
C ALA A 95 -5.17 12.44 -7.26
N SER A 96 -4.62 11.45 -7.98
CA SER A 96 -3.76 11.66 -9.16
C SER A 96 -4.56 11.86 -10.46
N GLY A 97 -5.88 11.93 -10.37
CA GLY A 97 -6.80 12.17 -11.48
C GLY A 97 -7.09 10.94 -12.34
N PHE A 98 -6.93 9.72 -11.80
CA PHE A 98 -7.50 8.53 -12.43
C PHE A 98 -8.98 8.37 -12.05
N LEU A 99 -9.74 7.70 -12.91
CA LEU A 99 -11.13 7.34 -12.65
C LEU A 99 -11.25 5.86 -12.35
N THR A 100 -11.83 5.50 -11.20
CA THR A 100 -12.16 4.11 -10.87
C THR A 100 -13.34 3.64 -11.75
N ARG A 101 -13.07 2.72 -12.69
CA ARG A 101 -14.07 2.15 -13.60
C ARG A 101 -14.69 0.87 -13.07
N LEU A 102 -13.91 0.10 -12.33
CA LEU A 102 -14.35 -1.15 -11.73
C LEU A 102 -13.61 -1.37 -10.42
N GLU A 103 -14.34 -1.89 -9.45
CA GLU A 103 -13.82 -2.39 -8.18
C GLU A 103 -14.47 -3.75 -7.95
N LEU A 104 -13.65 -4.77 -7.75
CA LEU A 104 -14.07 -6.12 -7.39
C LEU A 104 -13.37 -6.52 -6.10
N THR A 105 -14.01 -7.40 -5.35
CA THR A 105 -13.40 -8.09 -4.23
C THR A 105 -13.44 -9.57 -4.54
N ASP A 106 -12.26 -10.20 -4.61
CA ASP A 106 -12.16 -11.64 -4.66
C ASP A 106 -11.88 -12.17 -3.27
N ALA A 107 -12.66 -13.17 -2.86
CA ALA A 107 -12.43 -13.85 -1.60
C ALA A 107 -11.39 -14.96 -1.85
N ILE A 108 -10.30 -14.91 -1.09
CA ILE A 108 -9.22 -15.89 -1.23
C ILE A 108 -9.67 -17.19 -0.56
N HIS A 109 -10.23 -18.09 -1.38
CA HIS A 109 -10.76 -19.39 -0.94
C HIS A 109 -9.69 -20.50 -1.00
N THR A 110 -8.55 -20.35 -0.31
CA THR A 110 -7.61 -21.49 -0.20
C THR A 110 -6.80 -21.51 1.08
N ARG A 111 -6.62 -22.74 1.60
CA ARG A 111 -5.84 -23.13 2.78
C ARG A 111 -4.47 -22.47 2.74
N GLY A 112 -4.22 -21.54 3.67
CA GLY A 112 -2.95 -20.83 3.76
C GLY A 112 -1.75 -21.78 3.75
N LEU A 113 -0.63 -21.31 3.21
CA LEU A 113 0.65 -22.01 3.31
C LEU A 113 0.88 -22.38 4.79
N MET A 114 0.92 -23.69 5.09
CA MET A 114 1.20 -24.23 6.41
C MET A 114 2.65 -23.94 6.78
N THR A 115 2.93 -22.71 7.16
CA THR A 115 4.22 -22.29 7.70
C THR A 115 4.21 -22.40 9.22
N LYS A 116 5.38 -22.55 9.86
CA LYS A 116 5.52 -22.48 11.33
C LYS A 116 4.93 -21.19 11.94
N ARG A 117 4.68 -20.17 11.11
CA ARG A 117 4.11 -18.86 11.48
C ARG A 117 2.61 -18.73 11.16
N ALA A 118 1.95 -19.78 10.66
CA ALA A 118 0.53 -19.73 10.32
C ALA A 118 -0.38 -19.39 11.52
N ALA A 119 0.06 -19.69 12.76
CA ALA A 119 -0.68 -19.37 13.98
C ALA A 119 -0.74 -17.86 14.32
N THR A 120 0.19 -17.05 13.81
CA THR A 120 0.26 -15.60 14.06
C THR A 120 -0.03 -14.76 12.82
N ALA A 121 -0.15 -15.39 11.65
CA ALA A 121 -0.54 -14.71 10.42
C ALA A 121 -2.05 -14.43 10.46
N SER A 122 -2.44 -13.16 10.55
CA SER A 122 -3.81 -12.73 10.29
C SER A 122 -4.18 -13.17 8.88
N MET A 123 -5.21 -14.02 8.75
CA MET A 123 -5.64 -14.56 7.47
C MET A 123 -6.14 -13.41 6.58
N ILE A 124 -5.40 -13.07 5.53
CA ILE A 124 -5.89 -12.18 4.47
C ILE A 124 -6.91 -13.00 3.67
N SER A 125 -8.18 -12.71 3.89
CA SER A 125 -9.30 -13.47 3.31
C SER A 125 -9.81 -12.87 2.00
N LYS A 126 -9.30 -11.71 1.61
CA LYS A 126 -9.80 -10.92 0.48
C LYS A 126 -8.67 -10.22 -0.24
N GLU A 127 -8.77 -10.16 -1.56
CA GLU A 127 -8.02 -9.25 -2.41
C GLU A 127 -8.98 -8.35 -3.19
N HIS A 128 -8.51 -7.15 -3.49
CA HIS A 128 -9.23 -6.12 -4.22
C HIS A 128 -8.65 -5.98 -5.62
N ILE A 129 -9.50 -5.90 -6.62
CA ILE A 129 -9.12 -5.67 -8.01
C ILE A 129 -9.75 -4.34 -8.43
N PHE A 130 -8.90 -3.37 -8.73
CA PHE A 130 -9.32 -2.08 -9.25
C PHE A 130 -8.94 -1.94 -10.71
N VAL A 131 -9.84 -1.39 -11.52
CA VAL A 131 -9.55 -0.93 -12.87
C VAL A 131 -9.67 0.58 -12.91
N PHE A 132 -8.54 1.26 -13.02
CA PHE A 132 -8.45 2.71 -13.14
C PHE A 132 -8.29 3.11 -14.60
N GLN A 133 -8.84 4.26 -14.99
CA GLN A 133 -8.64 4.87 -16.31
C GLN A 133 -7.97 6.24 -16.18
N LYS A 134 -6.95 6.51 -17.02
CA LYS A 134 -6.30 7.83 -17.12
C LYS A 134 -7.18 8.87 -17.81
#